data_AF-A0A562HZ10-F1
#
_entry.id   AF-A0A562HZ10-F1
#
_cell.length_a   1.000
_cell.length_b   1.000
_cell.length_c   1.000
_cell.angle_alpha   90.00
_cell.angle_beta   90.00
_cell.angle_gamma   90.00
#
_symmetry.space_group_name_H-M   'P 1'
#
loop_
_entity.id
_entity.type
_entity.pdbx_description
1 polymer ?
#
loop_
_entity_poly.entity_id
_entity_poly.type
_entity_poly.pdbx_seq_one_letter_code
_entity_poly.pdbx_strand_id
1 'polypeptide(L)'
;MTNQDLLKRLWALDAKHGLSIRTQLLVRRRLCRVLSEQRHQLQEERQTQIRAARLQLPKNPSPFDQARIKRLEQTAKGYRIHEFVETLRQQIQLGGDLVINQAIYDALGLDELLVLLNINPADHTWVLEQMGDEPPFFGLVFVPGSENSASREAQCKEHGPVLEACLSSITEVMRHPDFNPEALGRRIREKYKGRRLRRVK
;
A
#
# COMPACT_ATOMS: atom_id res chain seq x y z
N MET A 1 4.70 -20.49 7.10
CA MET A 1 5.58 -19.30 7.12
C MET A 1 4.69 -18.08 7.34
N THR A 2 4.97 -17.23 8.33
CA THR A 2 4.10 -16.06 8.58
C THR A 2 4.39 -14.94 7.56
N ASN A 3 3.43 -14.04 7.34
CA ASN A 3 3.63 -12.87 6.47
C ASN A 3 4.78 -11.96 6.95
N GLN A 4 5.06 -11.94 8.26
CA GLN A 4 6.21 -11.21 8.82
C GLN A 4 7.55 -11.87 8.47
N ASP A 5 7.64 -13.20 8.48
CA ASP A 5 8.85 -13.92 8.08
C ASP A 5 9.15 -13.72 6.59
N LEU A 6 8.10 -13.70 5.77
CA LEU A 6 8.20 -13.39 4.34
C LEU A 6 8.74 -11.97 4.12
N LEU A 7 8.15 -10.96 4.77
CA LEU A 7 8.61 -9.57 4.66
C LEU A 7 10.08 -9.42 5.08
N LYS A 8 10.48 -10.02 6.20
CA LYS A 8 11.88 -9.98 6.65
C LYS A 8 12.84 -10.54 5.60
N ARG A 9 12.49 -11.68 4.98
CA ARG A 9 13.32 -12.29 3.92
C ARG A 9 13.36 -11.42 2.68
N LEU A 10 12.23 -10.87 2.25
CA LEU A 10 12.16 -10.01 1.06
C LEU A 10 12.95 -8.71 1.26
N TRP A 11 12.87 -8.08 2.43
CA TRP A 11 13.70 -6.91 2.76
C TRP A 11 15.19 -7.26 2.80
N ALA A 12 15.56 -8.41 3.37
CA ALA A 12 16.94 -8.88 3.37
C ALA A 12 17.44 -9.16 1.94
N LEU A 13 16.57 -9.61 1.04
CA LEU A 13 16.90 -9.77 -0.38
C LEU A 13 17.06 -8.42 -1.08
N ASP A 14 16.11 -7.48 -0.91
CA ASP A 14 16.20 -6.15 -1.53
C ASP A 14 17.45 -5.38 -1.10
N ALA A 15 17.90 -5.57 0.15
CA ALA A 15 19.12 -4.97 0.69
C ALA A 15 20.42 -5.63 0.18
N LYS A 16 20.35 -6.77 -0.53
CA LYS A 16 21.54 -7.47 -1.00
C LYS A 16 22.19 -6.72 -2.17
N HIS A 17 23.47 -6.39 -2.04
CA HIS A 17 24.24 -5.81 -3.13
C HIS A 17 24.43 -6.81 -4.29
N GLY A 18 24.47 -6.29 -5.53
CA GLY A 18 24.74 -7.08 -6.74
C GLY A 18 23.54 -7.84 -7.31
N LEU A 19 22.31 -7.55 -6.87
CA LEU A 19 21.11 -8.03 -7.56
C LEU A 19 20.98 -7.39 -8.93
N SER A 20 20.53 -8.16 -9.93
CA SER A 20 20.15 -7.59 -11.22
C SER A 20 18.92 -6.69 -11.07
N ILE A 21 18.80 -5.66 -11.90
CA ILE A 21 17.68 -4.71 -11.89
C ILE A 21 16.33 -5.46 -12.01
N ARG A 22 16.27 -6.47 -12.89
CA ARG A 22 15.11 -7.38 -13.03
C ARG A 22 14.74 -8.03 -11.70
N THR A 23 15.72 -8.62 -11.02
CA THR A 23 15.50 -9.31 -9.74
C THR A 23 15.06 -8.34 -8.65
N GLN A 24 15.69 -7.15 -8.60
CA GLN A 24 15.33 -6.10 -7.66
C GLN A 24 13.87 -5.67 -7.87
N LEU A 25 13.44 -5.43 -9.12
CA LEU A 25 12.06 -5.08 -9.41
C LEU A 25 11.09 -6.19 -8.98
N LEU A 26 11.38 -7.47 -9.28
CA LEU A 26 10.54 -8.60 -8.84
C LEU A 26 10.40 -8.68 -7.32
N VAL A 27 11.50 -8.48 -6.58
CA VAL A 27 11.50 -8.47 -5.11
C VAL A 27 10.66 -7.31 -4.59
N ARG A 28 10.84 -6.09 -5.13
CA ARG A 28 10.08 -4.90 -4.74
C ARG A 28 8.59 -5.01 -5.05
N ARG A 29 8.22 -5.54 -6.22
CA ARG A 29 6.82 -5.87 -6.56
C ARG A 29 6.21 -6.82 -5.53
N ARG A 30 6.96 -7.86 -5.13
CA ARG A 30 6.51 -8.81 -4.13
C ARG A 30 6.35 -8.15 -2.75
N LEU A 31 7.26 -7.26 -2.36
CA LEU A 31 7.15 -6.46 -1.14
C LEU A 31 5.87 -5.59 -1.18
N CYS A 32 5.64 -4.85 -2.27
CA CYS A 32 4.44 -4.03 -2.44
C CYS A 32 3.17 -4.87 -2.25
N ARG A 33 3.09 -6.04 -2.91
CA ARG A 33 1.94 -6.95 -2.77
C ARG A 33 1.69 -7.38 -1.34
N VAL A 34 2.71 -7.90 -0.65
CA VAL A 34 2.57 -8.37 0.73
C VAL A 34 2.19 -7.23 1.69
N LEU A 35 2.74 -6.02 1.48
CA LEU A 35 2.40 -4.84 2.28
C LEU A 35 0.96 -4.37 2.02
N SER A 36 0.52 -4.33 0.77
CA SER A 36 -0.87 -4.01 0.40
C SER A 36 -1.85 -5.02 0.99
N GLU A 37 -1.59 -6.32 0.86
CA GLU A 37 -2.40 -7.39 1.46
C GLU A 37 -2.53 -7.21 2.98
N GLN A 38 -1.41 -6.99 3.68
CA GLN A 38 -1.44 -6.74 5.13
C GLN A 38 -2.22 -5.48 5.49
N ARG A 39 -2.06 -4.40 4.73
CA ARG A 39 -2.77 -3.14 4.97
C ARG A 39 -4.27 -3.32 4.76
N HIS A 40 -4.68 -4.00 3.70
CA HIS A 40 -6.08 -4.27 3.40
C HIS A 40 -6.71 -5.15 4.46
N GLN A 41 -6.03 -6.22 4.87
CA GLN A 41 -6.48 -7.06 5.97
C GLN A 41 -6.70 -6.26 7.27
N LEU A 42 -5.73 -5.42 7.66
CA LEU A 42 -5.86 -4.56 8.84
C LEU A 42 -7.00 -3.55 8.72
N GLN A 43 -7.21 -3.01 7.52
CA GLN A 43 -8.30 -2.08 7.25
C GLN A 43 -9.66 -2.78 7.30
N GLU A 44 -9.79 -3.98 6.74
CA GLU A 44 -11.00 -4.80 6.79
C GLU A 44 -11.33 -5.23 8.22
N GLU A 45 -10.34 -5.65 9.01
CA GLU A 45 -10.52 -5.99 10.43
C GLU A 45 -11.12 -4.79 11.20
N ARG A 46 -10.60 -3.59 10.97
CA ARG A 46 -11.13 -2.35 11.58
C ARG A 46 -12.53 -2.01 11.10
N GLN A 47 -12.77 -2.10 9.80
CA GLN A 47 -14.09 -1.79 9.23
C GLN A 47 -15.14 -2.77 9.73
N THR A 48 -14.78 -4.05 9.87
CA THR A 48 -15.66 -5.07 10.45
C THR A 48 -16.02 -4.73 11.89
N GLN A 49 -15.05 -4.32 12.72
CA GLN A 49 -15.33 -3.88 14.09
C GLN A 49 -16.20 -2.62 14.15
N ILE A 50 -15.96 -1.64 13.27
CA ILE A 50 -16.78 -0.42 13.16
C ILE A 50 -18.21 -0.77 12.74
N ARG A 51 -18.38 -1.64 11.73
CA ARG A 51 -19.70 -2.12 11.29
C ARG A 51 -20.42 -2.86 12.41
N ALA A 52 -19.74 -3.76 13.13
CA ALA A 52 -20.30 -4.46 14.27
C ALA A 52 -20.75 -3.49 15.39
N ALA A 53 -19.96 -2.45 15.68
CA ALA A 53 -20.35 -1.42 16.64
C ALA A 53 -21.59 -0.64 16.18
N ARG A 54 -21.70 -0.31 14.88
CA ARG A 54 -22.86 0.38 14.32
C ARG A 54 -24.12 -0.46 14.31
N LEU A 55 -24.02 -1.77 14.11
CA LEU A 55 -25.16 -2.69 14.14
C LEU A 55 -25.79 -2.81 15.54
N GLN A 56 -25.09 -2.38 16.59
CA GLN A 56 -25.64 -2.32 17.95
C GLN A 56 -26.52 -1.06 18.17
N LEU A 57 -26.65 -0.16 17.19
CA LEU A 57 -27.55 1.00 17.30
C LEU A 57 -29.02 0.57 17.32
N PRO A 58 -29.81 1.04 18.31
CA PRO A 58 -31.25 1.01 18.21
C PRO A 58 -31.73 1.86 17.01
N LYS A 59 -32.93 1.58 16.48
CA LYS A 59 -33.53 2.38 15.39
C LYS A 59 -33.68 3.87 15.76
N ASN A 60 -33.94 4.16 17.04
CA ASN A 60 -34.00 5.51 17.62
C ASN A 60 -32.92 5.67 18.70
N PRO A 61 -31.66 5.96 18.32
CA PRO A 61 -30.55 6.04 19.26
C PRO A 61 -30.65 7.30 20.13
N SER A 62 -30.51 7.15 21.44
CA SER A 62 -30.33 8.28 22.33
C SER A 62 -28.95 8.94 22.12
N PRO A 63 -28.73 10.19 22.59
CA PRO A 63 -27.40 10.79 22.63
C PRO A 63 -26.36 9.93 23.38
N PHE A 64 -26.79 9.17 24.41
CA PHE A 64 -25.93 8.25 25.13
C PHE A 64 -25.49 7.05 24.27
N ASP A 65 -26.40 6.50 23.46
CA ASP A 65 -26.09 5.41 22.53
C ASP A 65 -25.09 5.87 21.46
N GLN A 66 -25.32 7.05 20.89
CA GLN A 66 -24.40 7.65 19.91
C GLN A 66 -23.00 7.87 20.51
N ALA A 67 -22.92 8.39 21.74
CA ALA A 67 -21.65 8.57 22.43
C ALA A 67 -20.95 7.24 22.71
N ARG A 68 -21.69 6.19 23.10
CA ARG A 68 -21.15 4.84 23.30
C ARG A 68 -20.58 4.27 22.01
N ILE A 69 -21.29 4.36 20.90
CA ILE A 69 -20.81 3.85 19.61
C ILE A 69 -19.62 4.64 19.10
N LYS A 70 -19.60 5.97 19.28
CA LYS A 70 -18.43 6.79 18.95
C LYS A 70 -17.17 6.32 19.71
N ARG A 71 -17.31 5.90 20.97
CA ARG A 71 -16.20 5.30 21.75
C ARG A 71 -15.78 3.93 21.20
N LEU A 72 -16.74 3.09 20.79
CA LEU A 72 -16.44 1.80 20.16
C LEU A 72 -15.73 1.99 18.81
N GLU A 73 -16.18 2.92 17.97
CA GLU A 73 -15.52 3.28 16.72
C GLU A 73 -14.11 3.82 16.96
N GLN A 74 -13.90 4.64 17.99
CA GLN A 74 -12.56 5.12 18.36
C GLN A 74 -11.65 3.98 18.81
N THR A 75 -12.20 3.00 19.54
CA THR A 75 -11.48 1.80 19.99
C THR A 75 -11.10 0.93 18.77
N ALA A 76 -12.04 0.70 17.86
CA ALA A 76 -11.80 0.00 16.61
C ALA A 76 -10.76 0.70 15.72
N LYS A 77 -10.79 2.04 15.65
CA LYS A 77 -9.74 2.83 14.96
C LYS A 77 -8.35 2.66 15.60
N GLY A 78 -8.30 2.40 16.91
CA GLY A 78 -7.05 2.11 17.63
C GLY A 78 -6.56 0.66 17.49
N TYR A 79 -7.40 -0.24 17.00
CA TYR A 79 -7.07 -1.66 16.84
C TYR A 79 -5.88 -1.84 15.89
N ARG A 80 -4.83 -2.51 16.40
CA ARG A 80 -3.55 -2.77 15.70
C ARG A 80 -3.00 -1.52 15.00
N ILE A 81 -3.16 -0.34 15.61
CA ILE A 81 -2.74 0.93 15.00
C ILE A 81 -1.25 0.95 14.70
N HIS A 82 -0.42 0.40 15.59
CA HIS A 82 1.01 0.34 15.39
C HIS A 82 1.40 -0.50 14.16
N GLU A 83 0.76 -1.64 13.95
CA GLU A 83 1.05 -2.52 12.81
C GLU A 83 0.66 -1.86 11.50
N PHE A 84 -0.55 -1.29 11.42
CA PHE A 84 -1.00 -0.58 10.22
C PHE A 84 -0.09 0.59 9.85
N VAL A 85 0.35 1.34 10.86
CA VAL A 85 1.21 2.51 10.67
C VAL A 85 2.59 2.09 10.20
N GLU A 86 3.11 1.00 10.74
CA GLU A 86 4.40 0.45 10.31
C GLU A 86 4.31 -0.12 8.88
N THR A 87 3.25 -0.87 8.56
CA THR A 87 2.99 -1.34 7.19
C THR A 87 2.88 -0.17 6.21
N LEU A 88 2.14 0.88 6.56
CA LEU A 88 1.99 2.08 5.73
C LEU A 88 3.33 2.80 5.55
N ARG A 89 4.13 2.93 6.61
CA ARG A 89 5.46 3.54 6.55
C ARG A 89 6.38 2.79 5.59
N GLN A 90 6.40 1.46 5.67
CA GLN A 90 7.20 0.62 4.78
C GLN A 90 6.71 0.72 3.32
N GLN A 91 5.39 0.73 3.10
CA GLN A 91 4.80 0.89 1.79
C GLN A 91 5.15 2.26 1.17
N ILE A 92 5.08 3.33 1.95
CA ILE A 92 5.46 4.68 1.51
C ILE A 92 6.95 4.75 1.17
N GLN A 93 7.82 4.19 2.02
CA GLN A 93 9.25 4.15 1.77
C GLN A 93 9.56 3.42 0.45
N LEU A 94 8.99 2.23 0.27
CA LEU A 94 9.17 1.44 -0.94
C LEU A 94 8.63 2.13 -2.20
N GLY A 95 7.46 2.77 -2.09
CA GLY A 95 6.88 3.56 -3.18
C GLY A 95 7.74 4.76 -3.56
N GLY A 96 8.29 5.46 -2.57
CA GLY A 96 9.21 6.57 -2.78
C GLY A 96 10.48 6.12 -3.50
N ASP A 97 11.06 5.00 -3.06
CA ASP A 97 12.24 4.42 -3.71
C ASP A 97 11.97 4.02 -5.17
N LEU A 98 10.78 3.49 -5.48
CA LEU A 98 10.39 3.14 -6.85
C LEU A 98 10.20 4.37 -7.74
N VAL A 99 9.58 5.43 -7.22
CA VAL A 99 9.36 6.69 -7.95
C VAL A 99 10.69 7.40 -8.22
N ILE A 100 11.55 7.51 -7.21
CA ILE A 100 12.85 8.22 -7.32
C ILE A 100 13.81 7.47 -8.25
N ASN A 101 13.85 6.14 -8.16
CA ASN A 101 14.79 5.32 -8.93
C ASN A 101 14.22 4.81 -10.26
N GLN A 102 13.23 5.50 -10.84
CA GLN A 102 12.59 5.05 -12.09
C GLN A 102 13.59 4.84 -13.24
N ALA A 103 14.61 5.71 -13.35
CA ALA A 103 15.65 5.63 -14.37
C ALA A 103 16.48 4.33 -14.31
N ILE A 104 16.56 3.69 -13.14
CA ILE A 104 17.20 2.37 -13.00
C ILE A 104 16.37 1.31 -13.74
N TYR A 105 15.04 1.40 -13.67
CA TYR A 105 14.13 0.45 -14.29
C TYR A 105 13.95 0.71 -15.78
N ASP A 106 14.07 1.96 -16.23
CA ASP A 106 14.04 2.31 -17.66
C ASP A 106 15.15 1.58 -18.45
N ALA A 107 16.27 1.25 -17.81
CA ALA A 107 17.35 0.45 -18.39
C ALA A 107 16.96 -1.00 -18.76
N LEU A 108 15.82 -1.51 -18.29
CA LEU A 108 15.31 -2.84 -18.67
C LEU A 108 14.69 -2.85 -20.08
N GLY A 109 14.29 -1.70 -20.59
CA GLY A 109 13.53 -1.58 -21.84
C GLY A 109 12.04 -1.93 -21.69
N LEU A 110 11.24 -1.45 -22.64
CA LEU A 110 9.78 -1.52 -22.58
C LEU A 110 9.25 -2.96 -22.49
N ASP A 111 9.67 -3.85 -23.40
CA ASP A 111 9.16 -5.23 -23.47
C ASP A 111 9.32 -5.97 -22.13
N GLU A 112 10.50 -5.82 -21.53
CA GLU A 112 10.83 -6.42 -20.24
C GLU A 112 9.99 -5.80 -19.13
N LEU A 113 9.78 -4.48 -19.13
CA LEU A 113 8.91 -3.81 -18.16
C LEU A 113 7.44 -4.24 -18.29
N LEU A 114 6.91 -4.41 -19.49
CA LEU A 114 5.55 -4.89 -19.72
C LEU A 114 5.34 -6.29 -19.11
N VAL A 115 6.31 -7.20 -19.33
CA VAL A 115 6.32 -8.54 -18.73
C VAL A 115 6.48 -8.46 -17.22
N LEU A 116 7.45 -7.69 -16.74
CA LEU A 116 7.76 -7.56 -15.33
C LEU A 116 6.71 -6.80 -14.54
N LEU A 117 5.84 -6.01 -15.15
CA LEU A 117 4.68 -5.40 -14.51
C LEU A 117 3.41 -6.24 -14.73
N ASN A 118 3.49 -7.35 -15.45
CA ASN A 118 2.35 -8.20 -15.79
C ASN A 118 1.21 -7.40 -16.48
N ILE A 119 1.59 -6.48 -17.38
CA ILE A 119 0.65 -5.72 -18.19
C ILE A 119 0.08 -6.66 -19.26
N ASN A 120 -1.25 -6.66 -19.41
CA ASN A 120 -1.93 -7.53 -20.35
C ASN A 120 -1.45 -7.25 -21.79
N PRO A 121 -1.08 -8.27 -22.58
CA PRO A 121 -0.72 -8.10 -23.99
C PRO A 121 -1.74 -7.30 -24.82
N ALA A 122 -3.03 -7.38 -24.47
CA ALA A 122 -4.07 -6.60 -25.13
C ALA A 122 -3.91 -5.07 -24.95
N ASP A 123 -3.24 -4.64 -23.89
CA ASP A 123 -3.03 -3.23 -23.56
C ASP A 123 -1.67 -2.70 -24.09
N HIS A 124 -0.81 -3.56 -24.66
CA HIS A 124 0.53 -3.17 -25.15
C HIS A 124 0.45 -2.15 -26.29
N THR A 125 -0.47 -2.35 -27.24
CA THR A 125 -0.69 -1.39 -28.33
C THR A 125 -1.15 -0.03 -27.79
N TRP A 126 -2.05 -0.02 -26.81
CA TRP A 126 -2.49 1.22 -26.17
C TRP A 126 -1.34 1.93 -25.45
N VAL A 127 -0.47 1.19 -24.77
CA VAL A 127 0.73 1.76 -24.12
C VAL A 127 1.63 2.45 -25.14
N LEU A 128 1.92 1.79 -26.27
CA LEU A 128 2.74 2.37 -27.33
C LEU A 128 2.09 3.62 -27.95
N GLU A 129 0.79 3.56 -28.23
CA GLU A 129 0.05 4.69 -28.81
C GLU A 129 -0.03 5.90 -27.88
N GLN A 130 -0.16 5.69 -26.57
CA GLN A 130 -0.38 6.77 -25.60
C GLN A 130 0.91 7.28 -24.94
N MET A 131 1.91 6.41 -24.79
CA MET A 131 3.11 6.72 -24.02
C MET A 131 4.40 6.66 -24.87
N GLY A 132 4.32 6.20 -26.12
CA GLY A 132 5.45 6.06 -27.04
C GLY A 132 6.30 4.81 -26.80
N ASP A 133 7.44 4.75 -27.47
CA ASP A 133 8.34 3.59 -27.47
C ASP A 133 9.21 3.48 -26.20
N GLU A 134 9.39 4.60 -25.47
CA GLU A 134 10.19 4.67 -24.25
C GLU A 134 9.40 5.30 -23.09
N PRO A 135 8.30 4.68 -22.64
CA PRO A 135 7.52 5.21 -21.55
C PRO A 135 8.28 5.04 -20.22
N PRO A 136 8.25 6.05 -19.33
CA PRO A 136 8.90 5.94 -18.04
C PRO A 136 8.26 4.82 -17.23
N PHE A 137 9.06 4.08 -16.45
CA PHE A 137 8.59 3.03 -15.54
C PHE A 137 7.37 3.45 -14.72
N PHE A 138 7.42 4.67 -14.17
CA PHE A 138 6.34 5.20 -13.35
C PHE A 138 5.02 5.34 -14.12
N GLY A 139 5.07 5.69 -15.41
CA GLY A 139 3.89 5.76 -16.28
C GLY A 139 3.24 4.39 -16.50
N LEU A 140 4.06 3.35 -16.68
CA LEU A 140 3.59 1.98 -16.91
C LEU A 140 2.83 1.40 -15.70
N VAL A 141 3.18 1.83 -14.49
CA VAL A 141 2.46 1.41 -13.28
C VAL A 141 1.00 1.89 -13.26
N PHE A 142 0.65 2.97 -13.98
CA PHE A 142 -0.73 3.47 -14.10
C PHE A 142 -1.57 2.74 -15.15
N VAL A 143 -0.98 1.87 -15.96
CA VAL A 143 -1.73 1.10 -16.96
C VAL A 143 -2.80 0.28 -16.24
N PRO A 144 -4.09 0.39 -16.62
CA PRO A 144 -5.15 -0.36 -15.98
C PRO A 144 -4.87 -1.87 -15.94
N GLY A 145 -5.08 -2.50 -14.79
CA GLY A 145 -4.79 -3.92 -14.62
C GLY A 145 -3.31 -4.29 -14.54
N SER A 146 -2.39 -3.31 -14.49
CA SER A 146 -1.00 -3.57 -14.15
C SER A 146 -0.92 -4.39 -12.86
N GLU A 147 -0.05 -5.39 -12.86
CA GLU A 147 0.19 -6.35 -11.77
C GLU A 147 -0.91 -7.37 -11.46
N ASN A 148 -2.16 -7.13 -11.88
CA ASN A 148 -3.35 -7.92 -11.53
C ASN A 148 -4.18 -8.35 -12.77
N SER A 149 -3.53 -8.62 -13.90
CA SER A 149 -4.16 -8.97 -15.18
C SER A 149 -5.04 -10.24 -15.18
N ALA A 150 -5.05 -11.03 -14.11
CA ALA A 150 -5.79 -12.30 -14.02
C ALA A 150 -7.28 -12.15 -13.63
N SER A 151 -7.71 -11.01 -13.09
CA SER A 151 -9.12 -10.79 -12.70
C SER A 151 -9.72 -9.60 -13.46
N ARG A 152 -10.61 -9.89 -14.42
CA ARG A 152 -11.40 -8.85 -15.14
C ARG A 152 -12.23 -7.98 -14.18
N GLU A 153 -12.58 -8.47 -12.99
CA GLU A 153 -13.26 -7.67 -11.95
C GLU A 153 -12.33 -6.66 -11.24
N ALA A 154 -11.00 -6.90 -11.19
CA ALA A 154 -10.04 -5.96 -10.62
C ALA A 154 -9.75 -4.76 -11.54
N GLN A 155 -10.02 -4.89 -12.86
CA GLN A 155 -9.74 -3.86 -13.87
C GLN A 155 -10.48 -2.53 -13.63
N CYS A 156 -11.60 -2.52 -12.89
CA CYS A 156 -12.40 -1.30 -12.70
C CYS A 156 -12.25 -0.62 -11.33
N LYS A 157 -11.61 -1.25 -10.32
CA LYS A 157 -11.64 -0.72 -8.95
C LYS A 157 -10.37 -0.90 -8.11
N GLU A 158 -9.44 -1.78 -8.51
CA GLU A 158 -8.27 -2.09 -7.69
C GLU A 158 -6.99 -1.61 -8.36
N HIS A 159 -6.30 -0.67 -7.72
CA HIS A 159 -4.95 -0.28 -8.11
C HIS A 159 -3.98 -1.44 -7.81
N GLY A 160 -3.02 -1.69 -8.72
CA GLY A 160 -1.97 -2.66 -8.48
C GLY A 160 -1.14 -2.32 -7.23
N PRO A 161 -0.58 -3.29 -6.50
CA PRO A 161 0.17 -3.02 -5.27
C PRO A 161 1.33 -2.02 -5.41
N VAL A 162 2.04 -2.01 -6.54
CA VAL A 162 3.07 -1.03 -6.84
C VAL A 162 2.48 0.35 -7.02
N LEU A 163 1.37 0.47 -7.76
CA LEU A 163 0.65 1.74 -7.90
C LEU A 163 0.21 2.27 -6.53
N GLU A 164 -0.36 1.42 -5.68
CA GLU A 164 -0.74 1.81 -4.32
C GLU A 164 0.43 2.31 -3.49
N ALA A 165 1.59 1.67 -3.59
CA ALA A 165 2.80 2.09 -2.88
C ALA A 165 3.27 3.46 -3.36
N CYS A 166 3.38 3.65 -4.68
CA CYS A 166 3.79 4.91 -5.28
C CYS A 166 2.81 6.04 -4.95
N LEU A 167 1.50 5.81 -5.08
CA LEU A 167 0.47 6.79 -4.73
C LEU A 167 0.50 7.15 -3.24
N SER A 168 0.75 6.17 -2.37
CA SER A 168 0.90 6.42 -0.93
C SER A 168 2.08 7.36 -0.67
N SER A 169 3.21 7.14 -1.35
CA SER A 169 4.38 8.01 -1.24
C SER A 169 4.12 9.42 -1.77
N ILE A 170 3.55 9.54 -2.98
CA ILE A 170 3.26 10.84 -3.61
C ILE A 170 2.27 11.64 -2.76
N THR A 171 1.18 11.00 -2.32
CA THR A 171 0.19 11.63 -1.44
C THR A 171 0.83 12.16 -0.17
N GLU A 172 1.80 11.42 0.38
CA GLU A 172 2.47 11.80 1.61
C GLU A 172 3.41 13.00 1.40
N VAL A 173 4.19 13.00 0.32
CA VAL A 173 5.02 14.16 -0.08
C VAL A 173 4.16 15.39 -0.33
N MET A 174 3.02 15.24 -1.02
CA MET A 174 2.10 16.36 -1.28
C MET A 174 1.48 16.93 0.00
N ARG A 175 1.19 16.08 1.00
CA ARG A 175 0.66 16.54 2.31
C ARG A 175 1.73 17.20 3.17
N HIS A 176 2.99 16.80 3.01
CA HIS A 176 4.11 17.23 3.82
C HIS A 176 5.34 17.46 2.94
N PRO A 177 5.51 18.67 2.36
CA PRO A 177 6.60 18.95 1.42
C PRO A 177 8.00 18.66 1.97
N ASP A 178 8.19 18.77 3.29
CA ASP A 178 9.43 18.41 4.00
C ASP A 178 9.50 16.90 4.36
N PHE A 179 8.96 16.04 3.51
CA PHE A 179 8.70 14.64 3.83
C PHE A 179 9.98 13.86 4.16
N ASN A 180 10.01 13.27 5.36
CA ASN A 180 10.93 12.22 5.75
C ASN A 180 10.10 11.01 6.24
N PRO A 181 10.26 9.81 5.66
CA PRO A 181 9.48 8.62 6.03
C PRO A 181 9.62 8.22 7.51
N GLU A 182 10.74 8.53 8.16
CA GLU A 182 10.89 8.35 9.61
C GLU A 182 10.10 9.37 10.43
N ALA A 183 9.98 10.61 9.92
CA ALA A 183 9.21 11.67 10.57
C ALA A 183 7.70 11.35 10.57
N LEU A 184 7.18 10.67 9.54
CA LEU A 184 5.81 10.16 9.53
C LEU A 184 5.56 9.12 10.62
N GLY A 185 6.47 8.15 10.76
CA GLY A 185 6.42 7.17 11.85
C GLY A 185 6.40 7.85 13.22
N ARG A 186 7.22 8.90 13.43
CA ARG A 186 7.22 9.71 14.66
C ARG A 186 5.90 10.46 14.85
N ARG A 187 5.42 11.20 13.85
CA ARG A 187 4.16 11.97 13.90
C ARG A 187 2.96 11.09 14.18
N ILE A 188 2.88 9.92 13.56
CA ILE A 188 1.79 8.99 13.82
C ILE A 188 1.92 8.42 15.23
N ARG A 189 3.11 7.97 15.65
CA ARG A 189 3.34 7.54 17.04
C ARG A 189 2.97 8.61 18.06
N GLU A 190 3.24 9.89 17.77
CA GLU A 190 2.86 11.05 18.59
C GLU A 190 1.36 11.31 18.58
N LYS A 191 0.71 11.30 17.41
CA LYS A 191 -0.75 11.46 17.24
C LYS A 191 -1.53 10.38 17.99
N TYR A 192 -0.97 9.19 18.13
CA TYR A 192 -1.55 8.08 18.88
C TYR A 192 -0.86 7.84 20.24
N LYS A 193 0.07 8.70 20.66
CA LYS A 193 0.75 8.64 21.97
C LYS A 193 -0.29 8.88 23.07
N GLY A 194 -0.34 8.00 24.06
CA GLY A 194 -1.35 8.06 25.12
C GLY A 194 -2.69 7.39 24.79
N ARG A 195 -2.95 6.98 23.53
CA ARG A 195 -4.04 6.04 23.21
C ARG A 195 -3.60 4.61 23.48
N ARG A 196 -3.12 4.35 24.70
CA ARG A 196 -3.08 2.99 25.24
C ARG A 196 -4.54 2.55 25.31
N LEU A 197 -4.93 1.62 24.42
CA LEU A 197 -6.11 0.80 24.59
C LEU A 197 -6.05 0.29 26.04
N ARG A 198 -6.96 0.76 26.89
CA ARG A 198 -7.26 0.04 28.13
C ARG A 198 -7.55 -1.38 27.66
N ARG A 199 -6.69 -2.34 28.04
CA ARG A 199 -7.01 -3.77 27.93
C ARG A 199 -8.38 -3.91 28.59
N VAL A 200 -9.39 -4.18 27.79
CA VAL A 200 -10.66 -4.65 28.32
C VAL A 200 -10.32 -6.00 28.94
N LYS A 201 -10.34 -6.04 30.28
CA LYS A 201 -10.35 -7.29 31.04
C LYS A 201 -11.69 -7.98 30.80
#